data_AF-A0A099SZC9-F1
#
_entry.id   AF-A0A099SZC9-F1
#
_cell.length_a   1.000
_cell.length_b   1.000
_cell.length_c   1.000
_cell.angle_alpha   90.00
_cell.angle_beta   90.00
_cell.angle_gamma   90.00
#
_symmetry.space_group_name_H-M   'P 1'
#
loop_
_entity.id
_entity.type
_entity.pdbx_description
1 polymer ?
#
loop_
_entity_poly.entity_id
_entity_poly.type
_entity_poly.pdbx_seq_one_letter_code
_entity_poly.pdbx_strand_id
1 'polypeptide(L)'
;MEGILELLPGYNCGKCGYKQCRDLAENMRKAEDIGLCPFMGKQQFSEKRKKLKELLKDRSDNTNIIGIIDGLEADFTLAPLAGEPSCREDIHPIDGTELETGDLVRYRPLGCPITHFAKVIEASRGMNTIHMVGPLQRLGNEDVQFIDAGICLIFAFDGKVEKGRIPRVGETVKFIPTHCMMQKVHSGIVVGVEERNVRIEAIDLKVW
;
A
#
# COMPACT_ATOMS: atom_id res chain seq x y z
N MET A 1 0.29 10.76 -17.16
CA MET A 1 -0.06 12.06 -16.53
C MET A 1 -0.67 13.06 -17.52
N GLU A 2 -1.07 12.64 -18.73
CA GLU A 2 -1.43 13.57 -19.81
C GLU A 2 -2.89 14.08 -19.79
N GLY A 3 -3.83 13.45 -19.07
CA GLY A 3 -5.25 13.84 -19.16
C GLY A 3 -5.66 15.15 -18.45
N ILE A 4 -5.18 15.44 -17.24
CA ILE A 4 -5.66 16.59 -16.44
C ILE A 4 -5.02 17.90 -16.91
N LEU A 5 -3.73 17.89 -17.20
CA LEU A 5 -2.98 19.09 -17.58
C LEU A 5 -3.51 19.70 -18.88
N GLU A 6 -3.87 18.88 -19.86
CA GLU A 6 -4.47 19.32 -21.14
C GLU A 6 -5.83 19.99 -20.98
N LEU A 7 -6.55 19.64 -19.91
CA LEU A 7 -7.85 20.20 -19.58
C LEU A 7 -7.76 21.49 -18.75
N LEU A 8 -6.57 21.84 -18.26
CA LEU A 8 -6.35 23.14 -17.62
C LEU A 8 -6.16 24.27 -18.64
N PRO A 9 -6.29 25.54 -18.22
CA PRO A 9 -6.14 26.69 -19.12
C PRO A 9 -4.71 26.94 -19.62
N GLY A 10 -3.69 26.37 -18.96
CA GLY A 10 -2.29 26.50 -19.36
C GLY A 10 -1.64 27.86 -19.08
N TYR A 11 -2.34 28.80 -18.42
CA TYR A 11 -1.84 30.16 -18.22
C TYR A 11 -0.66 30.30 -17.24
N ASN A 12 -0.37 29.29 -16.41
CA ASN A 12 0.71 29.31 -15.40
C ASN A 12 0.72 30.59 -14.54
N CYS A 13 -0.47 31.09 -14.18
CA CYS A 13 -0.65 32.44 -13.62
C CYS A 13 -0.40 32.57 -12.11
N GLY A 14 -0.14 31.48 -11.38
CA GLY A 14 0.06 31.53 -9.93
C GLY A 14 -1.19 31.72 -9.06
N LYS A 15 -2.33 32.15 -9.61
CA LYS A 15 -3.52 32.56 -8.82
C LYS A 15 -4.20 31.46 -7.99
N CYS A 16 -3.89 30.20 -8.27
CA CYS A 16 -4.38 29.04 -7.52
C CYS A 16 -3.44 28.61 -6.37
N GLY A 17 -2.33 29.33 -6.15
CA GLY A 17 -1.29 28.97 -5.17
C GLY A 17 -0.13 28.15 -5.74
N TYR A 18 -0.26 27.62 -6.96
CA TYR A 18 0.77 26.83 -7.64
C TYR A 18 1.50 27.63 -8.72
N LYS A 19 2.82 27.47 -8.83
CA LYS A 19 3.66 28.19 -9.79
C LYS A 19 3.31 27.85 -11.24
N GLN A 20 3.02 26.58 -11.53
CA GLN A 20 2.66 26.12 -12.86
C GLN A 20 1.35 25.32 -12.85
N CYS A 21 0.64 25.30 -13.98
CA CYS A 21 -0.58 24.50 -14.15
C CYS A 21 -0.31 23.00 -14.00
N ARG A 22 0.90 22.54 -14.32
CA ARG A 22 1.31 21.14 -14.07
C ARG A 22 1.28 20.81 -12.58
N ASP A 23 1.75 21.72 -11.72
CA ASP A 23 1.83 21.49 -10.28
C ASP A 23 0.40 21.46 -9.71
N LEU A 24 -0.49 22.30 -10.21
CA LEU A 24 -1.92 22.20 -9.88
C LEU A 24 -2.51 20.84 -10.34
N ALA A 25 -2.28 20.45 -11.59
CA ALA A 25 -2.79 19.18 -12.13
C ALA A 25 -2.32 17.95 -11.33
N GLU A 26 -1.07 17.98 -10.85
CA GLU A 26 -0.49 16.95 -9.99
C GLU A 26 -1.12 16.91 -8.60
N ASN A 27 -1.71 18.00 -8.13
CA ASN A 27 -2.33 18.11 -6.80
C ASN A 27 -3.86 18.02 -6.81
N MET A 28 -4.53 18.09 -7.97
CA MET A 28 -5.97 17.87 -8.07
C MET A 28 -6.34 16.40 -7.77
N ARG A 29 -7.27 16.20 -6.85
CA ARG A 29 -7.75 14.89 -6.37
C ARG A 29 -9.27 14.74 -6.49
N LYS A 30 -10.03 15.80 -6.22
CA LYS A 30 -11.50 15.76 -6.17
C LYS A 30 -12.11 16.76 -7.13
N ALA A 31 -13.40 16.60 -7.43
CA ALA A 31 -14.13 17.47 -8.35
C ALA A 31 -14.16 18.93 -7.86
N GLU A 32 -14.09 19.14 -6.54
CA GLU A 32 -14.05 20.45 -5.90
C GLU A 32 -12.75 21.21 -6.22
N ASP A 33 -11.64 20.49 -6.42
CA ASP A 33 -10.33 21.09 -6.70
C ASP A 33 -10.30 21.83 -8.05
N ILE A 34 -11.26 21.56 -8.93
CA ILE A 34 -11.45 22.33 -10.17
C ILE A 34 -11.65 23.82 -9.85
N GLY A 35 -12.26 24.13 -8.69
CA GLY A 35 -12.50 25.49 -8.21
C GLY A 35 -11.22 26.24 -7.81
N LEU A 36 -10.10 25.55 -7.54
CA LEU A 36 -8.83 26.20 -7.20
C LEU A 36 -8.32 27.09 -8.33
N CYS A 37 -8.61 26.73 -9.58
CA CYS A 37 -8.29 27.56 -10.73
C CYS A 37 -9.43 28.56 -11.02
N PRO A 38 -9.22 29.88 -10.79
CA PRO A 38 -10.29 30.87 -10.97
C PRO A 38 -10.79 30.97 -12.42
N PHE A 39 -9.96 30.57 -13.39
CA PHE A 39 -10.33 30.57 -14.80
C PHE A 39 -11.28 29.44 -15.18
N MET A 40 -11.25 28.31 -14.46
CA MET A 40 -12.12 27.19 -14.75
C MET A 40 -13.59 27.55 -14.59
N GLY A 41 -13.93 28.60 -13.83
CA GLY A 41 -15.29 29.14 -13.71
C GLY A 41 -15.91 29.64 -15.03
N LYS A 42 -15.11 30.03 -16.03
CA LYS A 42 -15.58 30.67 -17.27
C LYS A 42 -16.29 29.70 -18.21
N GLN A 43 -17.30 30.20 -18.93
CA GLN A 43 -18.16 29.39 -19.82
C GLN A 43 -17.37 28.63 -20.90
N GLN A 44 -16.29 29.22 -21.41
CA GLN A 44 -15.38 28.60 -22.39
C GLN A 44 -14.71 27.29 -21.91
N PHE A 45 -14.65 27.05 -20.59
CA PHE A 45 -14.10 25.84 -20.00
C PHE A 45 -15.19 24.88 -19.49
N SER A 46 -16.46 25.08 -19.84
CA SER A 46 -17.58 24.23 -19.41
C SER A 46 -17.39 22.75 -19.77
N GLU A 47 -17.03 22.45 -21.01
CA GLU A 47 -16.80 21.08 -21.47
C GLU A 47 -15.53 20.47 -20.84
N LYS A 48 -14.45 21.24 -20.72
CA LYS A 48 -13.23 20.80 -20.02
C LYS A 48 -13.51 20.50 -18.53
N ARG A 49 -14.37 21.28 -17.88
CA ARG A 49 -14.82 21.03 -16.50
C ARG A 49 -15.58 19.72 -16.38
N LYS A 50 -16.50 19.41 -17.30
CA LYS A 50 -17.25 18.14 -17.26
C LYS A 50 -16.28 16.95 -17.33
N LYS A 51 -15.36 16.98 -18.30
CA LYS A 51 -14.30 15.95 -18.43
C LYS A 51 -13.41 15.85 -17.20
N LEU A 52 -13.00 16.98 -16.61
CA LEU A 52 -12.24 16.99 -15.36
C LEU A 52 -13.03 16.38 -14.20
N LYS A 53 -14.33 16.68 -14.10
CA LYS A 53 -15.19 16.08 -13.06
C LYS A 53 -15.27 14.57 -13.21
N GLU A 54 -15.40 14.05 -14.42
CA GLU A 54 -15.37 12.60 -14.69
C GLU A 54 -14.03 11.98 -14.31
N LEU A 55 -12.91 12.57 -14.75
CA LEU A 55 -11.56 12.09 -14.41
C LEU A 55 -11.24 12.16 -12.91
N LEU A 56 -11.79 13.15 -12.20
CA LEU A 56 -11.59 13.33 -10.77
C LEU A 56 -12.59 12.53 -9.94
N LYS A 57 -13.68 12.03 -10.52
CA LYS A 57 -14.63 11.13 -9.86
C LYS A 57 -13.95 9.80 -9.54
N ASP A 58 -13.12 9.27 -10.44
CA ASP A 58 -12.29 8.08 -10.21
C ASP A 58 -11.16 8.33 -9.19
N ARG A 59 -10.77 9.59 -8.97
CA ARG A 59 -9.79 9.98 -7.93
C ARG A 59 -10.44 10.34 -6.59
N SER A 60 -11.77 10.48 -6.55
CA SER A 60 -12.52 10.88 -5.35
C SER A 60 -12.62 9.79 -4.27
N ASP A 61 -12.24 8.55 -4.59
CA ASP A 61 -12.07 7.45 -3.63
C ASP A 61 -10.82 7.59 -2.74
N ASN A 62 -10.04 8.68 -2.88
CA ASN A 62 -9.08 9.10 -1.86
C ASN A 62 -9.81 9.73 -0.66
N THR A 63 -10.62 8.92 0.04
CA THR A 63 -10.71 9.06 1.49
C THR A 63 -9.31 8.84 2.04
N ASN A 64 -8.83 9.74 2.90
CA ASN A 64 -7.54 9.57 3.56
C ASN A 64 -7.45 8.15 4.12
N ILE A 65 -6.36 7.45 3.81
CA ILE A 65 -6.17 6.06 4.25
C ILE A 65 -5.59 6.16 5.65
N ILE A 66 -6.46 6.05 6.67
CA ILE A 66 -6.08 6.21 8.07
C ILE A 66 -5.96 4.84 8.74
N GLY A 67 -4.84 4.57 9.38
CA GLY A 67 -4.67 3.40 10.23
C GLY A 67 -5.59 3.46 11.44
N ILE A 68 -6.27 2.37 11.75
CA ILE A 68 -7.29 2.37 12.82
C ILE A 68 -6.64 2.50 14.20
N ILE A 69 -5.52 1.80 14.41
CA ILE A 69 -4.89 1.71 15.74
C ILE A 69 -4.00 2.90 16.06
N ASP A 70 -3.31 3.44 15.06
CA ASP A 70 -2.33 4.52 15.23
C ASP A 70 -2.85 5.89 14.78
N GLY A 71 -3.96 5.95 14.03
CA GLY A 71 -4.51 7.19 13.49
C GLY A 71 -3.64 7.84 12.41
N LEU A 72 -2.63 7.13 11.90
CA LEU A 72 -1.68 7.67 10.94
C LEU A 72 -2.20 7.58 9.52
N GLU A 73 -1.84 8.56 8.69
CA GLU A 73 -2.16 8.54 7.27
C GLU A 73 -1.12 7.74 6.47
N ALA A 74 -1.62 6.79 5.70
CA ALA A 74 -0.87 5.98 4.75
C ALA A 74 -0.99 6.53 3.32
N ASP A 75 0.05 6.31 2.53
CA ASP A 75 0.09 6.64 1.10
C ASP A 75 -0.83 5.76 0.26
N PHE A 76 -0.96 4.48 0.65
CA PHE A 76 -1.75 3.47 -0.05
C PHE A 76 -2.10 2.25 0.82
N THR A 77 -3.07 1.46 0.34
CA THR A 77 -3.30 0.09 0.83
C THR A 77 -2.63 -0.94 -0.07
N LEU A 78 -2.10 -2.01 0.53
CA LEU A 78 -1.42 -3.08 -0.18
C LEU A 78 -2.27 -4.36 -0.16
N ALA A 79 -2.78 -4.75 -1.31
CA ALA A 79 -3.51 -5.99 -1.54
C ALA A 79 -2.60 -7.13 -2.01
N PRO A 80 -3.07 -8.39 -1.94
CA PRO A 80 -2.36 -9.52 -2.52
C PRO A 80 -2.07 -9.33 -4.02
N LEU A 81 -1.04 -10.02 -4.51
CA LEU A 81 -0.86 -10.19 -5.95
C LEU A 81 -2.02 -11.01 -6.54
N ALA A 82 -2.17 -10.92 -7.87
CA ALA A 82 -3.28 -11.58 -8.56
C ALA A 82 -3.25 -13.11 -8.33
N GLY A 83 -4.35 -13.64 -7.80
CA GLY A 83 -4.50 -15.07 -7.51
C GLY A 83 -3.88 -15.53 -6.19
N GLU A 84 -3.30 -14.62 -5.39
CA GLU A 84 -2.70 -14.96 -4.10
C GLU A 84 -3.63 -14.72 -2.92
N PRO A 85 -3.53 -15.53 -1.85
CA PRO A 85 -4.42 -15.43 -0.68
C PRO A 85 -4.07 -14.23 0.22
N SER A 86 -2.83 -13.75 0.19
CA SER A 86 -2.34 -12.63 0.99
C SER A 86 -1.23 -11.90 0.23
N CYS A 87 -0.80 -10.73 0.71
CA CYS A 87 0.52 -10.23 0.34
C CYS A 87 1.58 -11.26 0.71
N ARG A 88 2.68 -11.29 -0.04
CA ARG A 88 3.85 -12.08 0.37
C ARG A 88 4.61 -11.27 1.40
N GLU A 89 5.07 -11.94 2.44
CA GLU A 89 5.96 -11.36 3.45
C GLU A 89 7.25 -12.16 3.49
N ASP A 90 8.39 -11.48 3.54
CA ASP A 90 9.67 -12.13 3.78
C ASP A 90 10.03 -12.02 5.25
N ILE A 91 10.25 -13.16 5.90
CA ILE A 91 10.50 -13.23 7.33
C ILE A 91 11.80 -13.96 7.67
N HIS A 92 12.37 -13.64 8.83
CA HIS A 92 13.47 -14.37 9.45
C HIS A 92 13.21 -14.61 10.94
N PRO A 93 13.19 -15.87 11.41
CA PRO A 93 13.15 -16.18 12.82
C PRO A 93 14.42 -15.71 13.55
N ILE A 94 14.27 -14.91 14.60
CA ILE A 94 15.42 -14.33 15.33
C ILE A 94 16.22 -15.41 16.06
N ASP A 95 15.56 -16.49 16.47
CA ASP A 95 16.19 -17.61 17.18
C ASP A 95 16.94 -18.58 16.25
N GLY A 96 16.92 -18.34 14.95
CA GLY A 96 17.57 -19.18 13.95
C GLY A 96 16.77 -20.43 13.57
N THR A 97 15.48 -20.50 13.91
CA THR A 97 14.59 -21.58 13.44
C THR A 97 14.66 -21.69 11.91
N GLU A 98 15.03 -22.87 11.42
CA GLU A 98 15.04 -23.17 9.98
C GLU A 98 13.63 -23.58 9.54
N LEU A 99 13.23 -23.10 8.37
CA LEU A 99 11.92 -23.35 7.78
C LEU A 99 12.12 -23.90 6.36
N GLU A 100 11.22 -24.78 5.95
CA GLU A 100 11.19 -25.38 4.62
C GLU A 100 9.96 -24.94 3.83
N THR A 101 10.05 -25.01 2.50
CA THR A 101 8.91 -24.69 1.63
C THR A 101 7.78 -25.69 1.89
N GLY A 102 6.59 -25.16 2.17
CA GLY A 102 5.41 -25.96 2.51
C GLY A 102 5.06 -25.93 4.00
N ASP A 103 5.99 -25.55 4.87
CA ASP A 103 5.77 -25.51 6.30
C ASP A 103 4.63 -24.57 6.69
N LEU A 104 3.88 -24.99 7.70
CA LEU A 104 2.94 -24.14 8.41
C LEU A 104 3.62 -23.60 9.64
N VAL A 105 3.69 -22.28 9.75
CA VAL A 105 4.43 -21.58 10.80
C VAL A 105 3.50 -20.70 11.61
N ARG A 106 3.67 -20.73 12.94
CA ARG A 106 3.14 -19.73 13.86
C ARG A 106 4.29 -18.86 14.33
N TYR A 107 4.11 -17.55 14.30
CA TYR A 107 5.15 -16.61 14.71
C TYR A 107 4.54 -15.28 15.15
N ARG A 108 5.36 -14.41 15.70
CA ARG A 108 5.00 -13.03 16.00
C ARG A 108 5.99 -12.08 15.31
N PRO A 109 5.52 -11.15 14.46
CA PRO A 109 6.38 -10.09 13.95
C PRO A 109 6.96 -9.24 15.09
N LEU A 110 8.24 -8.89 15.02
CA LEU A 110 8.86 -7.98 15.97
C LEU A 110 8.15 -6.63 15.95
N GLY A 111 7.43 -6.30 17.04
CA GLY A 111 6.69 -5.05 17.18
C GLY A 111 5.18 -5.16 16.92
N CYS A 112 4.70 -6.32 16.46
CA CYS A 112 3.28 -6.64 16.41
C CYS A 112 2.88 -7.50 17.62
N PRO A 113 1.75 -7.21 18.31
CA PRO A 113 1.25 -8.05 19.40
C PRO A 113 0.47 -9.29 18.92
N ILE A 114 0.17 -9.39 17.62
CA ILE A 114 -0.68 -10.44 17.07
C ILE A 114 0.16 -11.64 16.63
N THR A 115 -0.27 -12.85 17.00
CA THR A 115 0.31 -14.10 16.48
C THR A 115 -0.18 -14.32 15.04
N HIS A 116 0.78 -14.53 14.14
CA HIS A 116 0.58 -14.77 12.72
C HIS A 116 0.65 -16.26 12.45
N PHE A 117 -0.17 -16.71 11.50
CA PHE A 117 -0.19 -18.08 11.00
C PHE A 117 0.00 -18.00 9.50
N ALA A 118 1.04 -18.64 9.01
CA ALA A 118 1.45 -18.54 7.63
C ALA A 118 1.90 -19.88 7.06
N LYS A 119 1.93 -19.96 5.74
CA LYS A 119 2.54 -21.05 4.99
C LYS A 119 3.79 -20.52 4.29
N VAL A 120 4.90 -21.22 4.41
CA VAL A 120 6.13 -20.93 3.68
C VAL A 120 5.94 -21.35 2.22
N ILE A 121 6.05 -20.39 1.31
CA ILE A 121 5.93 -20.63 -0.14
C ILE A 121 7.29 -20.71 -0.83
N GLU A 122 8.31 -20.12 -0.23
CA GLU A 122 9.70 -20.22 -0.67
C GLU A 122 10.62 -20.09 0.54
N ALA A 123 11.54 -21.03 0.68
CA ALA A 123 12.57 -20.99 1.71
C ALA A 123 13.94 -20.76 1.05
N SER A 124 14.65 -19.74 1.51
CA SER A 124 15.99 -19.38 1.06
C SER A 124 16.94 -19.26 2.26
N ARG A 125 18.24 -19.06 2.02
CA ARG A 125 19.31 -19.04 3.03
C ARG A 125 19.11 -17.90 4.05
N GLY A 126 18.28 -18.14 5.06
CA GLY A 126 17.95 -17.18 6.11
C GLY A 126 16.81 -16.22 5.77
N MET A 127 16.05 -16.43 4.69
CA MET A 127 14.88 -15.60 4.40
C MET A 127 13.77 -16.49 3.82
N ASN A 128 12.58 -16.37 4.39
CA ASN A 128 11.45 -17.22 4.04
C ASN A 128 10.30 -16.35 3.56
N THR A 129 9.84 -16.58 2.34
CA THR A 129 8.65 -15.93 1.79
C THR A 129 7.43 -16.73 2.20
N ILE A 130 6.42 -16.04 2.73
CA ILE A 130 5.22 -16.66 3.29
C ILE A 130 3.93 -16.07 2.71
N HIS A 131 2.85 -16.85 2.79
CA HIS A 131 1.48 -16.38 2.68
C HIS A 131 0.76 -16.55 4.02
N MET A 132 -0.02 -15.56 4.41
CA MET A 132 -0.87 -15.62 5.59
C MET A 132 -2.03 -16.58 5.35
N VAL A 133 -2.20 -17.54 6.24
CA VAL A 133 -3.29 -18.55 6.18
C VAL A 133 -4.32 -18.39 7.30
N GLY A 134 -3.99 -17.59 8.32
CA GLY A 134 -4.86 -17.36 9.48
C GLY A 134 -5.05 -18.60 10.38
N PRO A 135 -5.75 -18.46 11.51
CA PRO A 135 -5.90 -19.54 12.49
C PRO A 135 -6.94 -20.60 12.10
N LEU A 136 -7.73 -20.37 11.03
CA LEU A 136 -8.89 -21.21 10.67
C LEU A 136 -8.52 -22.65 10.35
N GLN A 137 -7.28 -22.92 9.91
CA GLN A 137 -6.80 -24.28 9.66
C GLN A 137 -6.77 -25.17 10.92
N ARG A 138 -6.92 -24.59 12.11
CA ARG A 138 -7.04 -25.33 13.37
C ARG A 138 -8.46 -25.75 13.71
N LEU A 139 -9.48 -25.15 13.08
CA LEU A 139 -10.87 -25.44 13.42
C LEU A 139 -11.29 -26.78 12.80
N GLY A 140 -11.41 -27.81 13.64
CA GLY A 140 -11.86 -29.14 13.22
C GLY A 140 -10.78 -30.03 12.60
N ASN A 141 -9.51 -29.64 12.69
CA ASN A 141 -8.37 -30.44 12.21
C ASN A 141 -7.23 -30.39 13.23
N GLU A 142 -7.19 -31.39 14.13
CA GLU A 142 -6.18 -31.50 15.19
C GLU A 142 -4.81 -31.95 14.66
N ASP A 143 -4.75 -32.48 13.44
CA ASP A 143 -3.53 -33.00 12.82
C ASP A 143 -2.66 -31.90 12.20
N VAL A 144 -3.19 -30.68 12.03
CA VAL A 144 -2.43 -29.54 11.50
C VAL A 144 -1.45 -29.02 12.56
N GLN A 145 -0.18 -29.35 12.38
CA GLN A 145 0.91 -28.88 13.22
C GLN A 145 1.53 -27.61 12.65
N PHE A 146 1.82 -26.65 13.53
CA PHE A 146 2.54 -25.43 13.19
C PHE A 146 3.91 -25.46 13.86
N ILE A 147 4.95 -25.16 13.09
CA ILE A 147 6.28 -24.85 13.62
C ILE A 147 6.18 -23.53 14.36
N ASP A 148 6.67 -23.47 15.59
CA ASP A 148 6.77 -22.22 16.34
C ASP A 148 8.10 -21.55 16.04
N ALA A 149 8.06 -20.47 15.25
CA ALA A 149 9.24 -19.69 14.88
C ALA A 149 9.44 -18.46 15.80
N GLY A 150 8.72 -18.39 16.92
CA GLY A 150 8.90 -17.36 17.94
C GLY A 150 8.70 -15.95 17.40
N ILE A 151 9.74 -15.11 17.53
CA ILE A 151 9.72 -13.73 17.03
C ILE A 151 10.46 -13.67 15.71
N CYS A 152 9.81 -13.13 14.67
CA CYS A 152 10.44 -12.93 13.37
C CYS A 152 10.63 -11.45 13.03
N LEU A 153 11.73 -11.15 12.34
CA LEU A 153 11.90 -9.90 11.59
C LEU A 153 11.10 -9.99 10.30
N ILE A 154 10.50 -8.87 9.88
CA ILE A 154 9.86 -8.73 8.57
C ILE A 154 10.78 -7.89 7.69
N PHE A 155 11.22 -8.46 6.57
CA PHE A 155 12.16 -7.81 5.67
C PHE A 155 11.48 -7.14 4.49
N ALA A 156 10.42 -7.75 3.98
CA ALA A 156 9.77 -7.27 2.79
C ALA A 156 8.27 -7.57 2.75
N PHE A 157 7.55 -6.75 1.99
CA PHE A 157 6.22 -7.03 1.48
C PHE A 157 6.25 -7.01 -0.05
N ASP A 158 5.54 -7.93 -0.66
CA ASP A 158 5.23 -7.92 -2.09
C ASP A 158 3.71 -8.03 -2.29
N GLY A 159 3.17 -7.13 -3.11
CA GLY A 159 1.73 -6.97 -3.26
C GLY A 159 1.35 -5.95 -4.32
N LYS A 160 0.07 -5.61 -4.38
CA LYS A 160 -0.52 -4.71 -5.35
C LYS A 160 -1.16 -3.51 -4.67
N VAL A 161 -0.88 -2.30 -5.14
CA VAL A 161 -1.56 -1.08 -4.69
C VAL A 161 -3.04 -1.16 -5.06
N GLU A 162 -3.90 -1.25 -4.04
CA GLU A 162 -5.35 -1.31 -4.21
C GLU A 162 -5.97 0.09 -4.19
N LYS A 163 -5.69 0.87 -3.13
CA LYS A 163 -6.13 2.26 -2.96
C LYS A 163 -4.93 3.16 -2.73
N GLY A 164 -5.06 4.43 -3.09
CA GLY A 164 -4.01 5.43 -2.91
C GLY A 164 -3.08 5.56 -4.13
N ARG A 165 -1.92 6.18 -3.92
CA ARG A 165 -0.97 6.48 -5.01
C ARG A 165 -0.03 5.31 -5.27
N ILE A 166 0.37 5.16 -6.53
CA ILE A 166 1.49 4.26 -6.89
C ILE A 166 2.79 4.98 -6.52
N PRO A 167 3.66 4.40 -5.68
CA PRO A 167 4.92 5.02 -5.27
C PRO A 167 6.00 4.89 -6.34
N ARG A 168 7.15 5.54 -6.13
CA ARG A 168 8.35 5.37 -6.97
C ARG A 168 9.39 4.48 -6.30
N VAL A 169 10.21 3.80 -7.10
CA VAL A 169 11.41 3.11 -6.59
C VAL A 169 12.33 4.10 -5.86
N GLY A 170 12.84 3.69 -4.70
CA GLY A 170 13.67 4.48 -3.79
C GLY A 170 12.89 5.35 -2.80
N GLU A 171 11.56 5.37 -2.88
CA GLU A 171 10.73 6.18 -1.98
C GLU A 171 10.48 5.48 -0.65
N THR A 172 10.64 6.20 0.47
CA THR A 172 10.11 5.79 1.77
C THR A 172 8.60 6.01 1.79
N VAL A 173 7.84 4.96 2.07
CA VAL A 173 6.37 4.96 2.00
C VAL A 173 5.76 4.55 3.32
N LYS A 174 4.51 4.96 3.52
CA LYS A 174 3.61 4.49 4.57
C LYS A 174 2.47 3.72 3.95
N PHE A 175 2.19 2.51 4.39
CA PHE A 175 1.17 1.66 3.77
C PHE A 175 0.42 0.81 4.79
N ILE A 176 -0.77 0.36 4.43
CA ILE A 176 -1.56 -0.59 5.23
C ILE A 176 -1.74 -1.88 4.41
N PRO A 177 -1.17 -3.02 4.83
CA PRO A 177 -1.53 -4.30 4.25
C PRO A 177 -3.01 -4.60 4.51
N THR A 178 -3.75 -4.93 3.46
CA THR A 178 -5.20 -5.22 3.53
C THR A 178 -5.54 -6.38 4.47
N HIS A 179 -4.62 -7.33 4.65
CA HIS A 179 -4.78 -8.48 5.53
C HIS A 179 -4.24 -8.24 6.96
N CYS A 180 -3.76 -7.04 7.26
CA CYS A 180 -3.34 -6.68 8.61
C CYS A 180 -4.58 -6.55 9.51
N MET A 181 -4.76 -7.48 10.46
CA MET A 181 -5.89 -7.45 11.40
C MET A 181 -5.94 -6.16 12.24
N MET A 182 -4.78 -5.54 12.47
CA MET A 182 -4.66 -4.30 13.23
C MET A 182 -4.95 -3.04 12.43
N GLN A 183 -4.93 -3.12 11.09
CA GLN A 183 -4.99 -1.95 10.20
C GLN A 183 -4.04 -0.83 10.66
N LYS A 184 -2.83 -1.22 11.09
CA LYS A 184 -1.77 -0.33 11.53
C LYS A 184 -0.93 0.09 10.32
N VAL A 185 -0.46 1.33 10.29
CA VAL A 185 0.43 1.80 9.22
C VAL A 185 1.82 1.19 9.40
N HIS A 186 2.36 0.69 8.29
CA HIS A 186 3.72 0.18 8.15
C HIS A 186 4.54 1.20 7.36
N SER A 187 5.86 1.18 7.52
CA SER A 187 6.76 1.94 6.64
C SER A 187 7.85 1.06 6.04
N GLY A 188 8.41 1.50 4.92
CA GLY A 188 9.48 0.80 4.23
C GLY A 188 9.96 1.56 3.00
N ILE A 189 10.93 1.00 2.29
CA ILE A 189 11.51 1.56 1.06
C ILE A 189 11.04 0.74 -0.13
N VAL A 190 10.52 1.41 -1.15
CA VAL A 190 10.09 0.75 -2.38
C VAL A 190 11.31 0.39 -3.23
N VAL A 191 11.49 -0.89 -3.55
CA VAL A 191 12.63 -1.38 -4.35
C VAL A 191 12.22 -1.84 -5.75
N GLY A 192 10.92 -2.08 -5.98
CA GLY A 192 10.39 -2.48 -7.28
C GLY A 192 8.96 -1.99 -7.49
N VAL A 193 8.66 -1.53 -8.71
CA VAL A 193 7.32 -1.13 -9.13
C VAL A 193 7.09 -1.59 -10.57
N GLU A 194 6.06 -2.41 -10.80
CA GLU A 194 5.59 -2.79 -12.12
C GLU A 194 4.08 -2.58 -12.18
N GLU A 195 3.64 -1.58 -12.96
CA GLU A 195 2.27 -1.08 -12.96
C GLU A 195 1.78 -0.70 -11.55
N ARG A 196 1.06 -1.61 -10.88
CA ARG A 196 0.57 -1.47 -9.49
C ARG A 196 1.18 -2.48 -8.53
N ASN A 197 1.97 -3.43 -9.02
CA ASN A 197 2.68 -4.37 -8.18
C ASN A 197 3.89 -3.66 -7.60
N VAL A 198 4.07 -3.78 -6.29
CA VAL A 198 5.11 -3.08 -5.54
C VAL A 198 5.80 -4.02 -4.57
N ARG A 199 7.12 -3.94 -4.57
CA ARG A 199 8.00 -4.61 -3.62
C ARG A 199 8.57 -3.57 -2.66
N ILE A 200 8.37 -3.78 -1.38
CA ILE A 200 8.75 -2.87 -0.30
C ILE A 200 9.68 -3.64 0.64
N GLU A 201 10.83 -3.07 0.97
CA GLU A 201 11.85 -3.66 1.85
C GLU A 201 12.19 -2.72 3.01
N ALA A 202 13.04 -3.19 3.93
CA ALA A 202 13.42 -2.47 5.14
C ALA A 202 12.19 -2.05 5.96
N ILE A 203 11.32 -3.02 6.23
CA ILE A 203 10.04 -2.80 6.89
C ILE A 203 10.24 -2.36 8.34
N ASP A 204 9.61 -1.25 8.70
CA ASP A 204 9.39 -0.85 10.09
C ASP A 204 7.88 -0.91 10.40
N LEU A 205 7.53 -1.68 11.43
CA LEU A 205 6.17 -1.74 11.97
C LEU A 205 5.85 -0.53 12.86
N LYS A 206 6.80 0.39 13.01
CA LYS A 206 6.64 1.73 13.55
C LYS A 206 6.71 2.72 12.40
N VAL A 207 6.02 3.83 12.57
CA VAL A 207 6.02 4.95 11.64
C VAL A 207 6.46 6.15 12.46
N TRP A 208 7.54 6.80 12.03
CA TRP A 208 8.10 7.99 12.66
C TRP A 208 7.62 9.26 11.96
#